data_AF-A0A4R5DG44-F1
#
_entry.id   AF-A0A4R5DG44-F1
#
_cell.length_a   1.000
_cell.length_b   1.000
_cell.length_c   1.000
_cell.angle_alpha   90.00
_cell.angle_beta   90.00
_cell.angle_gamma   90.00
#
_symmetry.space_group_name_H-M   'P 1'
#
loop_
_entity.id
_entity.type
_entity.pdbx_description
1 polymer ?
#
loop_
_entity_poly.entity_id
_entity_poly.type
_entity_poly.pdbx_seq_one_letter_code
_entity_poly.pdbx_strand_id
1 'polypeptide(L)' 'MSLSRAEYLINRLISNNLSGEELSELLEAVGNEEQQHSYSDVLENYFYRLVQESENDAGSDSKQ' A
#
# COMPACT_ATOMS: atom_id res chain seq x y z
N MET A 1 16.19 -3.78 7.49
CA MET A 1 14.83 -3.56 8.00
C MET A 1 13.97 -4.66 7.41
N SER A 2 13.43 -5.55 8.23
CA SER A 2 12.43 -6.53 7.77
C SER A 2 11.12 -5.79 7.48
N LEU A 3 10.47 -6.10 6.36
CA LEU A 3 9.12 -5.60 6.07
C LEU A 3 8.19 -6.00 7.21
N SER A 4 7.39 -5.05 7.69
CA SER A 4 6.30 -5.33 8.63
C SER A 4 5.25 -6.21 7.96
N ARG A 5 4.45 -6.92 8.77
CA ARG A 5 3.38 -7.79 8.25
C ARG A 5 2.35 -6.98 7.46
N ALA A 6 2.03 -5.77 7.93
CA ALA A 6 1.14 -4.84 7.23
C ALA A 6 1.68 -4.45 5.86
N GLU A 7 2.97 -4.08 5.76
CA GLU A 7 3.61 -3.78 4.46
C GLU A 7 3.58 -4.98 3.52
N TYR A 8 3.84 -6.19 4.02
CA TYR A 8 3.79 -7.40 3.20
C TYR A 8 2.39 -7.62 2.60
N LEU A 9 1.34 -7.56 3.43
CA LEU A 9 -0.03 -7.82 2.99
C LEU A 9 -0.52 -6.74 2.02
N ILE A 10 -0.26 -5.46 2.30
CA ILE A 10 -0.65 -4.36 1.40
C ILE A 10 0.08 -4.44 0.05
N ASN A 11 1.38 -4.75 0.03
CA ASN A 11 2.11 -4.93 -1.23
C ASN A 11 1.57 -6.10 -2.07
N ARG A 12 1.20 -7.20 -1.41
CA ARG A 12 0.59 -8.37 -2.06
C ARG A 12 -0.82 -8.06 -2.56
N LEU A 13 -1.59 -7.22 -1.86
CA LEU A 13 -2.90 -6.72 -2.29
C LEU A 13 -2.76 -5.88 -3.57
N ILE A 14 -1.88 -4.88 -3.55
CA ILE A 14 -1.63 -3.97 -4.68
C ILE A 14 -1.16 -4.73 -5.92
N SER A 15 -0.31 -5.74 -5.74
CA SER A 15 0.19 -6.60 -6.82
C SER A 15 -0.81 -7.69 -7.27
N ASN A 16 -2.02 -7.71 -6.70
CA ASN A 16 -3.06 -8.70 -6.98
C ASN A 16 -2.57 -10.16 -6.81
N ASN A 17 -1.70 -10.38 -5.83
CA ASN A 17 -1.06 -11.67 -5.55
C ASN A 17 -1.34 -12.13 -4.12
N LEU A 18 -2.42 -11.62 -3.52
CA LEU A 18 -2.84 -11.96 -2.17
C LEU A 18 -3.56 -13.32 -2.18
N SER A 19 -3.20 -14.22 -1.28
CA SER A 19 -3.94 -15.48 -1.08
C SER A 19 -5.26 -15.23 -0.32
N GLY A 20 -6.18 -16.20 -0.35
CA GLY A 20 -7.43 -16.10 0.42
C GLY A 20 -7.22 -16.06 1.94
N GLU A 21 -6.20 -16.75 2.43
CA GLU A 21 -5.81 -16.71 3.86
C GLU A 21 -5.24 -15.35 4.23
N GLU A 22 -4.36 -14.80 3.39
CA GLU A 22 -3.79 -13.46 3.56
C GLU A 22 -4.87 -12.36 3.46
N LEU A 23 -5.90 -12.57 2.63
CA LEU A 23 -7.04 -11.67 2.55
C LEU A 23 -7.86 -11.67 3.83
N SER A 24 -8.11 -12.87 4.38
CA SER A 24 -8.87 -13.02 5.62
C SER A 24 -8.14 -12.34 6.78
N GLU A 25 -6.82 -12.55 6.88
CA GLU A 25 -5.97 -11.87 7.87
C GLU A 25 -6.01 -10.34 7.73
N LEU A 26 -5.93 -9.83 6.49
CA LEU A 26 -5.99 -8.39 6.24
C LEU A 26 -7.35 -7.81 6.65
N LEU A 27 -8.46 -8.50 6.34
CA LEU A 27 -9.81 -8.06 6.69
C LEU A 27 -10.05 -8.07 8.20
N GLU A 28 -9.55 -9.08 8.91
CA GLU A 28 -9.60 -9.14 10.38
C GLU A 28 -8.81 -7.99 11.02
N ALA A 29 -7.63 -7.69 10.48
CA ALA A 29 -6.80 -6.60 10.97
C ALA A 29 -7.41 -5.21 10.72
N VAL A 30 -8.08 -5.01 9.58
CA VAL A 30 -8.82 -3.77 9.28
C VAL A 30 -10.01 -3.57 10.23
N GLY A 31 -10.63 -4.66 10.71
CA GLY A 31 -11.69 -4.62 11.71
C GLY A 31 -11.22 -4.31 13.14
N ASN A 32 -9.91 -4.23 13.37
CA ASN A 32 -9.31 -3.98 14.69
C ASN A 32 -8.63 -2.60 14.73
N GLU A 33 -9.17 -1.69 15.54
CA GLU A 33 -8.69 -0.30 15.67
C GLU A 33 -7.19 -0.21 16.02
N GLU A 34 -6.65 -1.13 16.83
CA GLU A 34 -5.22 -1.11 17.20
C GLU A 34 -4.31 -1.44 16.01
N GLN A 35 -4.77 -2.31 15.11
CA GLN A 35 -3.98 -2.73 13.95
C GLN A 35 -4.19 -1.81 12.77
N GLN A 36 -5.37 -1.19 12.65
CA GLN A 36 -5.75 -0.31 11.54
C GLN A 36 -4.72 0.80 11.27
N HIS A 37 -4.14 1.39 12.31
CA HIS A 37 -3.10 2.42 12.16
C HIS A 37 -1.91 1.95 11.33
N SER A 38 -1.41 0.73 11.59
CA SER A 38 -0.25 0.19 10.89
C SER A 38 -0.50 -0.05 9.39
N TYR A 39 -1.74 -0.38 9.01
CA TYR A 39 -2.11 -0.54 7.59
C TYR A 39 -2.38 0.82 6.93
N SER A 40 -2.96 1.77 7.67
CA SER A 40 -3.20 3.14 7.19
C SER A 40 -1.89 3.82 6.80
N ASP A 41 -0.87 3.74 7.64
CA ASP A 41 0.45 4.36 7.39
C ASP A 41 1.09 3.82 6.10
N VAL A 42 0.95 2.52 5.83
CA VAL A 42 1.49 1.89 4.62
C VAL A 42 0.75 2.38 3.38
N LEU A 43 -0.58 2.44 3.43
CA LEU A 43 -1.41 2.91 2.33
C LEU A 43 -1.17 4.39 2.05
N GLU A 44 -1.06 5.22 3.07
CA GLU A 44 -0.77 6.66 2.92
C GLU A 44 0.56 6.88 2.21
N ASN A 45 1.61 6.16 2.64
CA ASN A 45 2.91 6.23 1.98
C ASN A 45 2.86 5.75 0.52
N TYR A 46 2.09 4.70 0.24
CA TYR A 46 1.89 4.22 -1.13
C TYR A 46 1.19 5.26 -2.01
N PHE A 47 0.08 5.84 -1.55
CA PHE A 47 -0.63 6.87 -2.31
C PHE A 47 0.20 8.14 -2.49
N TYR A 48 0.94 8.55 -1.46
CA TYR A 48 1.85 9.69 -1.56
C TYR A 48 2.90 9.48 -2.67
N ARG A 49 3.49 8.28 -2.74
CA ARG A 49 4.41 7.92 -3.82
C ARG A 49 3.75 7.94 -5.20
N LEU A 50 2.53 7.42 -5.32
CA LEU A 50 1.79 7.46 -6.59
C LEU A 50 1.54 8.90 -7.06
N VAL A 51 1.17 9.81 -6.15
CA VAL A 51 0.98 11.22 -6.48
C VAL A 51 2.29 11.83 -6.97
N GLN A 52 3.40 11.61 -6.25
CA GLN A 52 4.72 12.09 -6.68
C GLN A 52 5.13 11.52 -8.05
N GLU A 53 4.92 10.23 -8.28
CA GLU A 53 5.19 9.59 -9.57
C GLU A 53 4.36 10.25 -10.68
N SER A 54 3.08 10.52 -10.44
CA SER A 54 2.19 11.19 -11.41
C SER A 54 2.60 12.63 -11.72
N GLU A 55 3.05 13.38 -10.71
CA GLU A 55 3.52 14.77 -10.88
C GLU A 55 4.85 14.83 -11.64
N ASN A 56 5.74 13.85 -11.39
CA ASN A 56 7.02 13.74 -12.11
C ASN A 56 6.84 13.25 -13.55
N ASP A 57 5.85 12.40 -13.81
CA ASP A 57 5.53 11.93 -15.17
C ASP A 57 4.88 13.06 -16.01
N ALA A 58 4.00 13.86 -15.41
CA ALA A 58 3.42 15.04 -16.05
C ALA A 58 4.45 16.14 -16.42
N GLY A 59 5.62 16.16 -15.77
CA GLY A 59 6.73 17.06 -16.08
C GLY A 59 7.58 16.66 -17.29
N SER A 60 7.41 15.44 -17.81
CA SER A 60 8.27 14.89 -18.87
C SER A 60 7.74 15.09 -20.29
N ASP A 61 6.49 15.53 -20.46
CA ASP A 61 5.84 15.69 -21.77
C ASP A 61 5.91 17.12 -22.36
N SER A 62 6.61 18.05 -21.69
CA SER A 62 6.73 19.45 -22.14
C SER A 62 8.07 19.81 -22.79
N LYS A 63 8.80 18.82 -23.33
CA LYS A 63 10.05 19.05 -24.06
C LYS A 63 10.20 18.15 -25.30
N GLN A 64 9.37 18.39 -26.31
CA GLN A 64 9.69 18.09 -27.72
C GLN A 64 9.43 19.30 -28.61
#